data_AF-L9ZFD3-F1
#
_entry.id   AF-L9ZFD3-F1
#
_cell.length_a   1.000
_cell.length_b   1.000
_cell.length_c   1.000
_cell.angle_alpha   90.00
_cell.angle_beta   90.00
_cell.angle_gamma   90.00
#
_symmetry.space_group_name_H-M   'P 1'
#
loop_
_entity.id
_entity.type
_entity.pdbx_description
1 polymer ?
#
loop_
_entity_poly.entity_id
_entity_poly.type
_entity_poly.pdbx_seq_one_letter_code
_entity_poly.pdbx_strand_id
1 'polypeptide(L)'
;MNAFAQSDVTRETYWGISSVEYAVFYLLAFTAIAVFTYGVYQRFARYAAGDDDSFPRLDDLGNRVVSATKIVLSNEKQFNRDLYGGLMHSFILWGFLTLFVATLILMAEEYAAKKLLHMSFWNGDFYLAYQFMVDALGLLFVVGIGMAMYRRYWVRNTRLWDRHTSNEDDVFIWTLFAL
;
A
#
# COMPACT_ATOMS: atom_id res chain seq x y z
N MET A 1 -7.81 -12.07 -38.77
CA MET A 1 -7.67 -12.37 -37.33
C MET A 1 -6.18 -12.40 -37.04
N ASN A 2 -5.59 -11.25 -36.72
CA ASN A 2 -4.17 -11.17 -36.40
C ASN A 2 -4.04 -11.38 -34.90
N ALA A 3 -3.65 -12.59 -34.50
CA ALA A 3 -3.26 -12.85 -33.14
C ALA A 3 -1.97 -12.06 -32.88
N PHE A 4 -2.09 -10.93 -32.17
CA PHE A 4 -0.96 -10.25 -31.54
C PHE A 4 -0.50 -11.11 -30.36
N ALA A 5 0.12 -12.25 -30.65
CA ALA A 5 0.90 -12.94 -29.63
C ALA A 5 2.10 -12.05 -29.35
N GLN A 6 2.13 -11.46 -28.15
CA GLN A 6 3.22 -10.64 -27.66
C GLN A 6 4.52 -11.44 -27.77
N SER A 7 5.41 -11.04 -28.70
CA SER A 7 6.63 -11.77 -29.04
C SER A 7 7.74 -11.58 -28.01
N ASP A 8 7.72 -10.47 -27.28
CA ASP A 8 8.69 -10.14 -26.24
C ASP A 8 7.97 -10.04 -24.88
N VAL A 9 8.43 -10.83 -23.91
CA VAL A 9 7.94 -10.81 -22.51
C VAL A 9 8.50 -9.57 -21.82
N THR A 10 8.03 -8.40 -22.24
CA THR A 10 8.40 -7.10 -21.69
C THR A 10 7.15 -6.31 -21.34
N ARG A 11 7.27 -5.43 -20.34
CA ARG A 11 6.16 -4.62 -19.87
C ARG A 11 6.07 -3.32 -20.66
N GLU A 12 4.94 -3.10 -21.33
CA GLU A 12 4.60 -1.81 -21.93
C GLU A 12 4.15 -0.81 -20.85
N THR A 13 4.65 0.43 -20.91
CA THR A 13 4.32 1.48 -19.94
C THR A 13 3.57 2.60 -20.67
N TYR A 14 2.42 3.05 -20.12
CA TYR A 14 1.50 4.01 -20.75
C TYR A 14 0.85 3.56 -22.07
N TRP A 15 0.74 2.25 -22.29
CA TRP A 15 0.08 1.72 -23.48
C TRP A 15 -1.38 2.19 -23.57
N GLY A 16 -1.75 2.79 -24.70
CA GLY A 16 -3.12 3.27 -24.96
C GLY A 16 -3.47 4.64 -24.36
N ILE A 17 -2.51 5.36 -23.76
CA ILE A 17 -2.76 6.66 -23.11
C ILE A 17 -2.36 7.81 -24.05
N SER A 18 -3.29 8.74 -24.29
CA SER A 18 -3.04 9.98 -25.03
C SER A 18 -2.22 11.00 -24.23
N SER A 19 -1.65 12.00 -24.91
CA SER A 19 -0.87 13.06 -24.25
C SER A 19 -1.70 13.87 -23.23
N VAL A 20 -3.00 14.03 -23.47
CA VAL A 20 -3.91 14.72 -22.54
C VAL A 20 -4.14 13.88 -21.28
N GLU A 21 -4.43 12.58 -21.44
CA GLU A 21 -4.62 11.67 -20.30
C GLU A 21 -3.35 11.53 -19.47
N TYR A 22 -2.19 11.49 -20.13
CA TYR A 22 -0.90 11.52 -19.46
C TYR A 22 -0.74 12.79 -18.60
N ALA A 23 -1.04 13.97 -19.16
CA ALA A 23 -0.94 15.22 -18.42
C ALA A 23 -1.94 15.28 -17.24
N VAL A 24 -3.17 14.82 -17.44
CA VAL A 24 -4.19 14.74 -16.39
C VAL A 24 -3.74 13.80 -15.26
N PHE A 25 -3.19 12.62 -15.60
CA PHE A 25 -2.67 11.68 -14.61
C PHE A 25 -1.61 12.34 -13.71
N TYR A 26 -0.62 13.03 -14.30
CA TYR A 26 0.42 13.69 -13.52
C TYR A 26 -0.09 14.88 -12.70
N LEU A 27 -1.08 15.62 -13.20
CA LEU A 27 -1.74 16.70 -12.44
C LEU A 27 -2.47 16.13 -11.20
N LEU A 28 -3.22 15.04 -11.38
CA LEU A 28 -3.91 14.37 -10.27
C LEU A 28 -2.92 13.77 -9.27
N ALA A 29 -1.87 13.12 -9.74
CA ALA A 29 -0.81 12.58 -8.89
C ALA A 29 -0.14 13.68 -8.06
N PHE A 30 0.22 14.81 -8.70
CA PHE A 30 0.77 15.97 -8.01
C PHE A 30 -0.19 16.51 -6.95
N THR A 31 -1.48 16.65 -7.29
CA THR A 31 -2.51 17.15 -6.37
C THR A 31 -2.68 16.22 -5.16
N ALA A 32 -2.75 14.91 -5.40
CA ALA A 32 -2.87 13.90 -4.35
C ALA A 32 -1.66 13.94 -3.40
N ILE A 33 -0.44 14.03 -3.95
CA ILE A 33 0.78 14.17 -3.16
C ILE A 33 0.77 15.47 -2.35
N ALA A 34 0.40 16.60 -2.95
CA ALA A 34 0.35 17.89 -2.26
C ALA A 34 -0.63 17.87 -1.07
N VAL A 35 -1.85 17.35 -1.28
CA VAL A 35 -2.86 17.21 -0.20
C VAL A 35 -2.37 16.27 0.88
N PHE A 36 -1.80 15.11 0.52
CA PHE A 36 -1.23 14.16 1.46
C PHE A 36 -0.11 14.79 2.30
N THR A 37 0.87 15.43 1.67
CA THR A 37 2.00 16.08 2.34
C THR A 37 1.52 17.19 3.27
N TYR A 38 0.56 18.01 2.84
CA TYR A 38 -0.01 19.05 3.68
C TYR A 38 -0.76 18.49 4.90
N GLY A 39 -1.56 17.44 4.70
CA GLY A 39 -2.25 16.75 5.79
C GLY A 39 -1.29 16.12 6.80
N VAL A 40 -0.22 15.47 6.33
CA VAL A 40 0.86 14.93 7.16
C VAL A 40 1.55 16.05 7.93
N TYR A 41 1.93 17.15 7.27
CA TYR A 41 2.54 18.30 7.93
C TYR A 41 1.65 18.86 9.04
N GLN A 42 0.36 19.08 8.77
CA GLN A 42 -0.56 19.56 9.80
C GLN A 42 -0.65 18.59 10.99
N ARG A 43 -0.67 17.28 10.73
CA ARG A 43 -0.75 16.27 11.80
C ARG A 43 0.50 16.31 12.68
N PHE A 44 1.68 16.37 12.08
CA PHE A 44 2.94 16.51 12.81
C PHE A 44 3.04 17.83 13.55
N ALA A 45 2.62 18.95 12.93
CA ALA A 45 2.61 20.26 13.58
C ALA A 45 1.71 20.27 14.82
N ARG A 46 0.54 19.60 14.77
CA ARG A 46 -0.32 19.45 15.95
C ARG A 46 0.32 18.61 17.05
N TYR A 47 1.02 17.53 16.71
CA TYR A 47 1.73 16.71 17.70
C TYR A 47 2.91 17.46 18.32
N ALA A 48 3.64 18.24 17.53
CA ALA A 48 4.76 19.05 18.00
C ALA A 48 4.33 20.23 18.89
N ALA A 49 3.06 20.63 18.84
CA ALA A 49 2.48 21.65 19.71
C ALA A 49 1.96 21.08 21.05
N GLY A 50 2.06 19.77 21.29
CA GLY A 50 1.73 19.17 22.58
C GLY A 50 2.74 19.55 23.67
N ASP A 51 2.33 19.41 24.93
CA ASP A 51 3.21 19.59 26.08
C ASP A 51 4.35 18.55 26.08
N ASP A 52 5.43 18.86 26.81
CA ASP A 52 6.57 17.96 26.98
C ASP A 52 6.11 16.58 27.46
N ASP A 53 6.66 15.54 26.82
CA ASP A 53 6.34 14.17 27.17
C ASP A 53 6.86 13.81 28.57
N SER A 54 6.03 13.10 29.33
CA SER A 54 6.36 12.63 30.68
C SER A 54 7.45 11.55 30.73
N PHE A 55 7.91 11.06 29.57
CA PHE A 55 8.97 10.08 29.43
C PHE A 55 9.84 10.38 28.20
N PRO A 56 11.14 10.05 28.23
CA PRO A 56 12.03 10.29 27.10
C PRO A 56 11.60 9.45 25.89
N ARG A 57 11.12 10.09 24.81
CA ARG A 57 10.69 9.36 23.60
C ARG A 57 11.84 8.95 22.67
N LEU A 58 13.03 9.48 22.88
CA LEU A 58 14.20 9.26 22.01
C LEU A 58 15.28 8.38 22.68
N ASP A 59 14.96 7.78 23.83
CA ASP A 59 15.82 6.77 24.43
C ASP A 59 15.76 5.45 23.64
N ASP A 60 16.85 4.67 23.70
CA ASP A 60 16.93 3.30 23.17
C ASP A 60 16.35 3.10 21.75
N LEU A 61 16.60 4.07 20.86
CA LEU A 61 16.00 4.10 19.51
C LEU A 61 16.23 2.81 18.73
N GLY A 62 17.41 2.20 18.86
CA GLY A 62 17.75 0.95 18.17
C GLY A 62 16.79 -0.18 18.52
N ASN A 63 16.64 -0.50 19.81
CA ASN A 63 15.75 -1.57 20.25
C ASN A 63 14.28 -1.25 19.94
N ARG A 64 13.89 0.02 20.03
CA ARG A 64 12.53 0.45 19.71
C ARG A 64 12.20 0.31 18.23
N VAL A 65 13.13 0.65 17.34
CA VAL A 65 12.97 0.45 15.89
C VAL A 65 12.87 -1.03 15.57
N VAL A 66 13.76 -1.86 16.12
CA VAL A 66 13.71 -3.32 15.92
C VAL A 66 12.40 -3.92 16.45
N SER A 67 11.98 -3.53 17.65
CA SER A 67 10.73 -3.99 18.27
C SER A 67 9.51 -3.56 17.45
N ALA A 68 9.44 -2.30 17.05
CA ALA A 68 8.36 -1.78 16.21
C ALA A 68 8.30 -2.51 14.87
N THR A 69 9.45 -2.70 14.21
CA THR A 69 9.54 -3.41 12.94
C THR A 69 9.05 -4.85 13.08
N LYS A 70 9.50 -5.56 14.13
CA LYS A 70 9.04 -6.91 14.44
C LYS A 70 7.52 -6.95 14.65
N ILE A 71 6.97 -6.06 15.46
CA ILE A 71 5.53 -6.01 15.77
C ILE A 71 4.71 -5.77 14.49
N VAL A 72 5.14 -4.83 13.64
CA VAL A 72 4.46 -4.49 12.39
C VAL A 72 4.51 -5.68 11.42
N LEU A 73 5.70 -6.21 11.14
CA LEU A 73 5.85 -7.29 10.16
C LEU A 73 5.23 -8.61 10.62
N SER A 74 5.29 -8.93 11.91
CA SER A 74 4.70 -10.17 12.44
C SER A 74 3.19 -10.09 12.65
N ASN A 75 2.62 -8.88 12.71
CA ASN A 75 1.24 -8.64 13.12
C ASN A 75 0.88 -9.27 14.49
N GLU A 76 1.87 -9.58 15.34
CA GLU A 76 1.66 -10.38 16.58
C GLU A 76 0.59 -9.79 17.50
N LYS A 77 0.46 -8.45 17.51
CA LYS A 77 -0.53 -7.75 18.33
C LYS A 77 -1.95 -7.89 17.78
N GLN A 78 -2.12 -8.00 16.46
CA GLN A 78 -3.43 -8.19 15.83
C GLN A 78 -3.96 -9.61 16.03
N PHE A 79 -3.07 -10.59 16.13
CA PHE A 79 -3.45 -11.98 16.46
C PHE A 79 -3.85 -12.18 17.92
N ASN A 80 -3.55 -11.22 18.80
CA ASN A 80 -3.83 -11.36 20.22
C ASN A 80 -5.35 -11.38 20.49
N ARG A 81 -5.88 -12.55 20.85
CA ARG A 81 -7.30 -12.80 21.15
C ARG A 81 -8.26 -12.58 19.96
N ASP A 82 -7.74 -12.46 18.74
CA ASP A 82 -8.53 -12.28 17.52
C ASP A 82 -7.81 -12.84 16.29
N LEU A 83 -7.93 -14.16 16.06
CA LEU A 83 -7.31 -14.82 14.91
C LEU A 83 -7.81 -14.24 13.57
N TYR A 84 -9.11 -13.95 13.50
CA TYR A 84 -9.71 -13.38 12.29
C TYR A 84 -9.14 -11.99 12.00
N GLY A 85 -9.07 -11.12 13.01
CA GLY A 85 -8.47 -9.80 12.91
C GLY A 85 -6.98 -9.86 12.55
N GLY A 86 -6.24 -10.80 13.11
CA GLY A 86 -4.83 -11.05 12.80
C GLY A 86 -4.59 -11.47 11.35
N LEU A 87 -5.36 -12.46 10.85
CA LEU A 87 -5.28 -12.90 9.45
C LEU A 87 -5.67 -11.78 8.49
N MET A 88 -6.78 -11.09 8.78
CA MET A 88 -7.27 -9.95 8.00
C MET A 88 -6.20 -8.87 7.85
N HIS A 89 -5.57 -8.41 8.94
CA HIS A 89 -4.52 -7.39 8.87
C HIS A 89 -3.25 -7.91 8.22
N SER A 90 -2.88 -9.17 8.42
CA SER A 90 -1.71 -9.76 7.78
C SER A 90 -1.87 -9.77 6.26
N PHE A 91 -3.03 -10.16 5.76
CA PHE A 91 -3.35 -10.15 4.34
C PHE A 91 -3.33 -8.74 3.75
N ILE A 92 -3.92 -7.77 4.45
CA ILE A 92 -3.92 -6.36 4.04
C ILE A 92 -2.48 -5.80 4.04
N LEU A 93 -1.72 -5.98 5.12
CA LEU A 93 -0.38 -5.41 5.26
C LEU A 93 0.59 -6.00 4.24
N TRP A 94 0.70 -7.32 4.17
CA TRP A 94 1.66 -7.98 3.28
C TRP A 94 1.26 -7.85 1.81
N GLY A 95 -0.03 -7.90 1.52
CA GLY A 95 -0.55 -7.61 0.19
C GLY A 95 -0.22 -6.18 -0.26
N PHE A 96 -0.56 -5.19 0.56
CA PHE A 96 -0.24 -3.78 0.29
C PHE A 96 1.28 -3.54 0.16
N LEU A 97 2.08 -4.09 1.08
CA LEU A 97 3.53 -3.90 1.08
C LEU A 97 4.16 -4.47 -0.20
N THR A 98 3.71 -5.64 -0.66
CA THR A 98 4.15 -6.21 -1.93
C THR A 98 3.78 -5.33 -3.13
N LEU A 99 2.53 -4.86 -3.20
CA LEU A 99 2.08 -3.95 -4.28
C LEU A 99 2.85 -2.62 -4.27
N PHE A 100 3.15 -2.10 -3.08
CA PHE A 100 3.95 -0.90 -2.91
C PHE A 100 5.40 -1.11 -3.37
N VAL A 101 6.05 -2.18 -2.92
CA VAL A 101 7.41 -2.53 -3.36
C VAL A 101 7.47 -2.77 -4.87
N ALA A 102 6.46 -3.43 -5.43
CA ALA A 102 6.33 -3.65 -6.86
C ALA A 102 6.29 -2.32 -7.63
N THR A 103 5.54 -1.34 -7.13
CA THR A 103 5.50 0.03 -7.66
C THR A 103 6.87 0.73 -7.55
N LEU A 104 7.58 0.56 -6.43
CA LEU A 104 8.93 1.12 -6.27
C LEU A 104 9.95 0.51 -7.22
N ILE A 105 9.88 -0.80 -7.50
CA ILE A 105 10.76 -1.47 -8.46
C ILE A 105 10.54 -0.90 -9.86
N LEU A 106 9.28 -0.70 -10.27
CA LEU A 106 8.93 -0.06 -11.54
C LEU A 106 9.48 1.37 -11.63
N MET A 107 9.31 2.16 -10.58
CA MET A 107 9.83 3.51 -10.51
C MET A 107 11.36 3.53 -10.61
N ALA A 108 12.05 2.66 -9.85
CA ALA A 108 13.50 2.55 -9.87
C ALA A 108 14.02 2.15 -11.27
N GLU A 109 13.29 1.27 -11.96
CA GLU A 109 13.66 0.88 -13.32
C GLU A 109 13.50 2.04 -14.31
N GLU A 110 12.32 2.67 -14.35
CA GLU A 110 11.99 3.72 -15.30
C GLU A 110 12.88 4.97 -15.13
N TYR A 111 13.09 5.40 -13.88
CA TYR A 111 13.77 6.67 -13.59
C TYR A 111 15.26 6.52 -13.29
N ALA A 112 15.74 5.34 -12.87
CA ALA A 112 17.15 5.11 -12.60
C ALA A 112 17.78 4.10 -13.57
N ALA A 113 17.32 2.84 -13.60
CA ALA A 113 18.03 1.79 -14.37
C ALA A 113 18.02 2.04 -15.89
N LYS A 114 16.85 2.30 -16.49
CA LYS A 114 16.75 2.61 -17.93
C LYS A 114 17.44 3.93 -18.28
N LYS A 115 17.23 4.96 -17.46
CA LYS A 115 17.68 6.32 -17.78
C LYS A 115 19.16 6.57 -17.51
N LEU A 116 19.71 5.98 -16.45
CA LEU A 116 21.11 6.19 -16.04
C LEU A 116 22.02 5.06 -16.51
N LEU A 117 21.51 3.81 -16.56
CA LEU A 117 22.32 2.63 -16.84
C LEU A 117 21.98 1.96 -18.18
N HIS A 118 20.93 2.41 -18.87
CA HIS A 118 20.43 1.81 -20.12
C HIS A 118 20.15 0.30 -20.00
N MET A 119 19.77 -0.15 -18.80
CA MET A 119 19.43 -1.54 -18.52
C MET A 119 17.94 -1.71 -18.25
N SER A 120 17.36 -2.78 -18.77
CA SER A 120 16.04 -3.29 -18.42
C SER A 120 16.20 -4.68 -17.82
N PHE A 121 15.44 -4.96 -16.76
CA PHE A 121 15.39 -6.26 -16.12
C PHE A 121 13.99 -6.90 -16.20
N TRP A 122 13.08 -6.34 -17.01
CA TRP A 122 11.75 -6.91 -17.28
C TRP A 122 11.79 -8.02 -18.33
N ASN A 123 12.50 -9.10 -18.05
CA ASN A 123 12.56 -10.26 -18.94
C ASN A 123 12.82 -11.56 -18.15
N GLY A 124 12.38 -12.69 -18.72
CA GLY A 124 12.67 -14.03 -18.19
C GLY A 124 12.17 -14.27 -16.77
N ASP A 125 12.96 -15.02 -15.99
CA ASP A 125 12.57 -15.51 -14.66
C ASP A 125 12.26 -14.40 -13.66
N PHE A 126 12.93 -13.25 -13.75
CA PHE A 126 12.64 -12.11 -12.88
C PHE A 126 11.21 -11.60 -13.07
N TYR A 127 10.81 -11.38 -14.33
CA TYR A 127 9.46 -10.92 -14.65
C TYR A 127 8.40 -11.91 -14.20
N LEU A 128 8.63 -13.22 -14.43
CA LEU A 128 7.70 -14.28 -14.01
C LEU A 128 7.55 -14.36 -12.49
N ALA A 129 8.67 -14.34 -11.75
CA ALA A 129 8.65 -14.37 -10.29
C ALA A 129 7.99 -13.11 -9.71
N TYR A 130 8.31 -11.94 -10.27
CA TYR A 130 7.66 -10.67 -9.92
C TYR A 130 6.15 -10.74 -10.12
N GLN A 131 5.70 -11.13 -11.32
CA GLN A 131 4.27 -11.18 -11.65
C GLN A 131 3.53 -12.15 -10.73
N PHE A 132 4.08 -13.36 -10.53
CA PHE A 132 3.50 -14.34 -9.63
C PHE A 132 3.35 -13.81 -8.20
N MET A 133 4.40 -13.18 -7.65
CA MET A 133 4.37 -12.64 -6.28
C MET A 133 3.35 -11.50 -6.15
N VAL A 134 3.30 -10.60 -7.13
CA VAL A 134 2.37 -9.47 -7.16
C VAL A 134 0.93 -9.95 -7.27
N ASP A 135 0.64 -10.92 -8.15
CA ASP A 135 -0.70 -11.47 -8.32
C ASP A 135 -1.15 -12.23 -7.07
N ALA A 136 -0.27 -13.07 -6.49
CA ALA A 136 -0.59 -13.87 -5.32
C ALA A 136 -0.85 -12.99 -4.07
N LEU A 137 0.03 -12.02 -3.80
CA LEU A 137 -0.09 -11.15 -2.62
C LEU A 137 -1.15 -10.06 -2.85
N GLY A 138 -1.36 -9.63 -4.09
CA GLY A 138 -2.49 -8.79 -4.48
C GLY A 138 -3.83 -9.48 -4.24
N LEU A 139 -3.94 -10.78 -4.55
CA LEU A 139 -5.13 -11.56 -4.20
C LEU A 139 -5.32 -11.62 -2.68
N LEU A 140 -4.25 -11.84 -1.90
CA LEU A 140 -4.35 -11.79 -0.44
C LEU A 140 -4.83 -10.42 0.04
N PHE A 141 -4.34 -9.32 -0.54
CA PHE A 141 -4.83 -7.98 -0.23
C PHE A 141 -6.35 -7.87 -0.40
N VAL A 142 -6.86 -8.25 -1.58
CA VAL A 142 -8.30 -8.20 -1.90
C VAL A 142 -9.09 -9.09 -0.93
N VAL A 143 -8.62 -10.30 -0.63
CA VAL A 143 -9.24 -11.18 0.37
C VAL A 143 -9.27 -10.53 1.75
N GLY A 144 -8.17 -9.90 2.17
CA GLY A 144 -8.07 -9.18 3.43
C GLY A 144 -9.06 -8.01 3.54
N ILE A 145 -9.22 -7.23 2.47
CA ILE A 145 -10.24 -6.17 2.40
C ILE A 145 -11.65 -6.78 2.41
N GLY A 146 -11.89 -7.87 1.70
CA GLY A 146 -13.16 -8.60 1.73
C GLY A 146 -13.51 -9.10 3.14
N MET A 147 -12.52 -9.58 3.89
CA MET A 147 -12.68 -9.93 5.31
C MET A 147 -13.06 -8.70 6.15
N ALA A 148 -12.39 -7.56 5.93
CA ALA A 148 -12.71 -6.31 6.62
C ALA A 148 -14.14 -5.84 6.33
N MET A 149 -14.56 -5.87 5.07
CA MET A 149 -15.92 -5.52 4.64
C MET A 149 -16.96 -6.46 5.25
N TYR A 150 -16.71 -7.78 5.22
CA TYR A 150 -17.60 -8.77 5.85
C TYR A 150 -17.77 -8.50 7.34
N ARG A 151 -16.66 -8.24 8.06
CA ARG A 151 -16.68 -7.95 9.48
C ARG A 151 -17.43 -6.67 9.82
N ARG A 152 -17.30 -5.64 8.96
CA ARG A 152 -17.91 -4.33 9.14
C ARG A 152 -19.41 -4.35 8.83
N TYR A 153 -19.79 -4.84 7.65
CA TYR A 153 -21.17 -4.72 7.14
C TYR A 153 -22.08 -5.88 7.54
N TRP A 154 -21.54 -7.10 7.60
CA TRP A 154 -22.33 -8.31 7.84
C TRP A 154 -22.34 -8.72 9.31
N VAL A 155 -21.15 -8.90 9.90
CA VAL A 155 -21.03 -9.27 11.32
C VAL A 155 -21.43 -8.10 12.23
N ARG A 156 -21.27 -6.86 11.74
CA ARG A 156 -21.56 -5.63 12.49
C ARG A 156 -20.95 -5.66 13.89
N ASN A 157 -19.66 -5.98 13.96
CA ASN A 157 -18.96 -6.08 15.22
C ASN A 157 -19.13 -4.77 16.01
N THR A 158 -19.63 -4.85 17.25
CA THR A 158 -19.93 -3.69 18.09
C THR A 158 -18.72 -2.78 18.33
N ARG A 159 -17.50 -3.32 18.22
CA ARG A 159 -16.25 -2.52 18.28
C ARG A 159 -16.04 -1.60 17.08
N LEU A 160 -16.67 -1.88 15.94
CA LEU A 160 -16.54 -1.12 14.69
C LEU A 160 -17.66 -0.09 14.51
N TRP A 161 -18.67 -0.13 15.37
CA TRP A 161 -19.85 0.74 15.33
C TRP A 161 -19.97 1.45 16.68
N ASP A 162 -19.06 2.40 16.91
CA ASP A 162 -19.05 3.28 18.08
C ASP A 162 -19.34 4.73 17.63
N ARG A 163 -19.49 5.66 18.58
CA ARG A 163 -19.68 7.10 18.33
C ARG A 163 -18.58 7.76 17.50
N HIS A 164 -17.45 7.09 17.32
CA HIS A 164 -16.30 7.56 16.53
C HIS A 164 -16.27 6.96 15.11
N THR A 165 -17.20 6.08 14.77
CA THR A 165 -17.33 5.54 13.41
C THR A 165 -17.95 6.61 12.51
N SER A 166 -17.28 6.92 11.41
CA SER A 166 -17.72 7.92 10.42
C SER A 166 -17.92 7.28 9.05
N ASN A 167 -18.67 7.95 8.18
CA ASN A 167 -18.80 7.60 6.76
C ASN A 167 -17.44 7.59 6.06
N GLU A 168 -16.44 8.32 6.58
CA GLU A 168 -15.06 8.30 6.10
C GLU A 168 -14.44 6.90 6.09
N ASP A 169 -14.74 6.08 7.09
CA ASP A 169 -14.21 4.72 7.16
C ASP A 169 -14.83 3.81 6.09
N ASP A 170 -16.11 4.01 5.77
CA ASP A 170 -16.79 3.27 4.69
C ASP A 170 -16.16 3.65 3.35
N VAL A 171 -16.01 4.96 3.10
CA VAL A 171 -15.36 5.48 1.90
C VAL A 171 -13.94 4.93 1.78
N PHE A 172 -13.19 4.89 2.88
CA PHE A 172 -11.82 4.37 2.88
C PHE A 172 -11.75 2.90 2.47
N ILE A 173 -12.57 2.04 3.09
CA ILE A 173 -12.57 0.60 2.78
C ILE A 173 -13.03 0.35 1.34
N TRP A 174 -14.07 1.05 0.88
CA TRP A 174 -14.55 0.92 -0.50
C TRP A 174 -13.53 1.41 -1.52
N THR A 175 -12.81 2.50 -1.21
CA THR A 175 -11.74 3.01 -2.07
C THR A 175 -10.61 2.00 -2.19
N LEU A 176 -10.19 1.37 -1.09
CA LEU A 176 -9.16 0.32 -1.10
C LEU A 176 -9.59 -0.95 -1.86
N PHE A 177 -10.89 -1.26 -1.88
CA PHE A 177 -11.40 -2.42 -2.60
C PHE A 177 -11.51 -2.19 -4.12
N ALA A 178 -11.82 -0.95 -4.53
CA ALA A 178 -12.06 -0.60 -5.93
C ALA A 178 -10.80 -0.23 -6.71
N LEU A 179 -9.71 0.10 -6.03
CA LEU A 179 -8.39 0.38 -6.61
C LEU A 179 -7.67 -0.91 -7.01
#